data_AF-A0A940TPF7-F1
#
_entry.id   AF-A0A940TPF7-F1
#
_cell.length_a   1.000
_cell.length_b   1.000
_cell.length_c   1.000
_cell.angle_alpha   90.00
_cell.angle_beta   90.00
_cell.angle_gamma   90.00
#
_symmetry.space_group_name_H-M   'P 1'
#
loop_
_entity.id
_entity.type
_entity.pdbx_description
1 polymer ?
#
loop_
_entity_poly.entity_id
_entity_poly.type
_entity_poly.pdbx_seq_one_letter_code
_entity_poly.pdbx_strand_id
1 'polypeptide(L)'
;MEERTRVLICMGAATAANCIPCFEYYFGKAKTVGLSPEEIQEAVDLASQVKKGAHMIIKNCINGLMGEEKEYAFPCDKQASKPCCG
;
A
#
# COMPACT_ATOMS: atom_id res chain seq x y z
N MET A 1 -2.39 -19.06 -11.09
CA MET A 1 -2.84 -18.15 -10.04
C MET A 1 -4.36 -18.21 -10.02
N GLU A 2 -4.97 -18.38 -8.85
CA GLU A 2 -6.43 -18.37 -8.69
C GLU A 2 -6.99 -16.94 -8.93
N GLU A 3 -8.17 -16.82 -9.51
CA GLU A 3 -8.73 -15.50 -9.88
C GLU A 3 -8.99 -14.62 -8.64
N ARG A 4 -9.42 -15.20 -7.51
CA ARG A 4 -9.54 -14.48 -6.22
C ARG A 4 -8.22 -13.84 -5.79
N THR A 5 -7.15 -14.62 -5.81
CA THR A 5 -5.78 -14.15 -5.51
C THR A 5 -5.36 -13.05 -6.47
N ARG A 6 -5.63 -13.20 -7.76
CA ARG A 6 -5.31 -12.20 -8.78
C ARG A 6 -6.02 -10.87 -8.49
N VAL A 7 -7.32 -10.91 -8.16
CA VAL A 7 -8.10 -9.71 -7.85
C VAL A 7 -7.54 -9.01 -6.61
N LEU A 8 -7.25 -9.74 -5.52
CA LEU A 8 -6.63 -9.16 -4.32
C LEU A 8 -5.28 -8.51 -4.62
N ILE A 9 -4.40 -9.17 -5.40
CA ILE A 9 -3.10 -8.60 -5.81
C ILE A 9 -3.32 -7.29 -6.60
N CYS A 10 -4.24 -7.29 -7.55
CA CYS A 10 -4.51 -6.11 -8.36
C CYS A 10 -5.10 -4.95 -7.54
N MET A 11 -5.96 -5.23 -6.56
CA MET A 11 -6.50 -4.22 -5.65
C MET A 11 -5.41 -3.64 -4.74
N GLY A 12 -4.56 -4.49 -4.15
CA GLY A 12 -3.41 -4.05 -3.37
C GLY A 12 -2.44 -3.19 -4.19
N ALA A 13 -2.12 -3.61 -5.42
CA ALA A 13 -1.27 -2.84 -6.33
C ALA A 13 -1.89 -1.48 -6.70
N ALA A 14 -3.20 -1.44 -6.98
CA ALA A 14 -3.91 -0.19 -7.26
C ALA A 14 -3.87 0.77 -6.07
N THR A 15 -4.09 0.27 -4.85
CA THR A 15 -3.99 1.04 -3.60
C THR A 15 -2.58 1.60 -3.40
N ALA A 16 -1.55 0.76 -3.54
CA ALA A 16 -0.16 1.18 -3.35
C ALA A 16 0.26 2.24 -4.38
N ALA A 17 -0.22 2.12 -5.62
CA ALA A 17 0.07 3.02 -6.73
C ALA A 17 -0.83 4.27 -6.79
N ASN A 18 -1.81 4.43 -5.89
CA ASN A 18 -2.83 5.49 -5.95
C ASN A 18 -3.70 5.49 -7.22
N CYS A 19 -3.87 4.34 -7.88
CA CYS A 19 -4.71 4.26 -9.09
C CYS A 19 -6.19 4.02 -8.73
N ILE A 20 -6.94 5.09 -8.48
CA ILE A 20 -8.39 5.03 -8.18
C ILE A 20 -9.20 4.27 -9.26
N PRO A 21 -9.09 4.59 -10.57
CA PRO A 21 -9.88 3.88 -11.58
C PRO A 21 -9.49 2.39 -11.69
N CYS A 22 -8.22 2.04 -11.41
CA CYS A 22 -7.82 0.64 -11.32
C CYS A 22 -8.51 -0.05 -10.14
N PHE A 23 -8.54 0.59 -8.97
CA PHE A 23 -9.17 0.05 -7.78
C PHE A 23 -10.67 -0.19 -7.99
N GLU A 24 -11.39 0.79 -8.55
CA GLU A 24 -12.82 0.68 -8.87
C GLU A 24 -13.11 -0.51 -9.80
N TYR A 25 -12.29 -0.68 -10.85
CA TYR A 25 -12.41 -1.80 -11.77
C TYR A 25 -12.27 -3.16 -11.06
N TYR A 26 -11.23 -3.32 -10.24
CA TYR A 26 -11.01 -4.58 -9.53
C TYR A 26 -11.98 -4.78 -8.37
N PHE A 27 -12.49 -3.73 -7.75
CA PHE A 27 -13.57 -3.82 -6.76
C PHE A 27 -14.87 -4.36 -7.38
N GLY A 28 -15.17 -3.97 -8.62
CA GLY A 28 -16.27 -4.58 -9.39
C GLY A 28 -16.06 -6.10 -9.58
N LYS A 29 -14.83 -6.52 -9.92
CA LYS A 29 -14.47 -7.94 -10.05
C LYS A 29 -14.49 -8.68 -8.72
N ALA A 30 -14.13 -8.04 -7.62
CA ALA A 30 -14.10 -8.64 -6.29
C ALA A 30 -15.47 -9.24 -5.91
N LYS A 31 -16.55 -8.54 -6.27
CA LYS A 31 -17.93 -9.03 -6.10
C LYS A 31 -18.20 -10.30 -6.92
N THR A 32 -17.73 -10.35 -8.16
CA THR A 32 -17.95 -11.51 -9.05
C THR A 32 -17.22 -12.76 -8.61
N VAL A 33 -16.07 -12.61 -7.93
CA VAL A 33 -15.28 -13.73 -7.40
C VAL A 33 -15.59 -14.05 -5.93
N GLY A 34 -16.57 -13.36 -5.35
CA GLY A 34 -17.06 -13.58 -3.99
C GLY A 34 -16.07 -13.19 -2.88
N LEU A 35 -15.23 -12.18 -3.10
CA LEU A 35 -14.36 -11.66 -2.02
C LEU A 35 -15.21 -10.95 -0.96
N SER A 36 -14.91 -11.19 0.31
CA SER A 36 -15.56 -10.50 1.42
C SER A 36 -15.02 -9.08 1.60
N PRO A 37 -15.78 -8.16 2.22
CA PRO A 37 -15.28 -6.85 2.57
C PRO A 37 -14.01 -6.89 3.44
N GLU A 38 -13.90 -7.88 4.33
CA GLU A 38 -12.77 -8.07 5.23
C GLU A 38 -11.51 -8.47 4.45
N GLU A 39 -11.60 -9.40 3.49
CA GLU A 39 -10.47 -9.79 2.62
C GLU A 39 -9.96 -8.59 1.79
N ILE A 40 -10.89 -7.76 1.30
CA ILE A 40 -10.56 -6.54 0.55
C ILE A 40 -9.87 -5.53 1.47
N GLN A 41 -10.41 -5.31 2.66
CA GLN A 41 -9.87 -4.35 3.61
C GLN A 41 -8.47 -4.74 4.07
N GLU A 42 -8.23 -6.03 4.32
CA GLU A 42 -6.91 -6.55 4.68
C GLU A 42 -5.86 -6.25 3.59
N ALA A 43 -6.20 -6.52 2.32
CA ALA A 43 -5.32 -6.20 1.20
C ALA A 43 -5.05 -4.70 1.05
N VAL A 44 -6.07 -3.86 1.30
CA VAL A 44 -5.96 -2.39 1.28
C VAL A 44 -5.07 -1.89 2.42
N ASP A 45 -5.20 -2.44 3.61
CA ASP A 45 -4.43 -2.04 4.79
C ASP A 45 -2.95 -2.41 4.63
N LEU A 46 -2.67 -3.61 4.15
CA LEU A 46 -1.30 -4.04 3.81
C LEU A 46 -0.69 -3.14 2.73
N ALA A 47 -1.41 -2.88 1.64
CA ALA A 47 -0.94 -2.00 0.58
C ALA A 47 -0.73 -0.56 1.05
N SER A 48 -1.57 -0.07 1.95
CA SER A 48 -1.45 1.28 2.55
C SER A 48 -0.20 1.40 3.43
N GLN A 49 0.16 0.34 4.15
CA GLN A 49 1.41 0.28 4.91
C GLN A 49 2.63 0.34 4.00
N VAL A 50 2.64 -0.43 2.90
CA VAL A 50 3.71 -0.38 1.88
C VAL A 50 3.83 1.02 1.29
N LYS A 51 2.71 1.62 0.89
CA LYS A 51 2.63 2.98 0.36
C LYS A 51 3.17 4.02 1.35
N LYS A 52 2.89 3.86 2.65
CA LYS A 52 3.38 4.76 3.70
C LYS A 52 4.90 4.83 3.72
N GLY A 53 5.58 3.69 3.57
CA GLY A 53 7.05 3.66 3.46
C GLY A 53 7.56 4.49 2.29
N ALA A 54 7.02 4.28 1.09
CA ALA A 54 7.39 5.07 -0.09
C ALA A 54 7.12 6.57 0.08
N HIS A 55 6.00 6.94 0.71
CA HIS A 55 5.66 8.33 0.99
C HIS A 55 6.66 9.00 1.94
N MET A 56 7.14 8.29 2.96
CA MET A 56 8.15 8.82 3.89
C MET A 56 9.49 9.11 3.21
N ILE A 57 9.92 8.25 2.27
CA ILE A 57 11.15 8.47 1.49
C ILE A 57 11.08 9.80 0.74
N ILE A 58 9.98 10.04 0.03
CA ILE A 58 9.78 11.28 -0.71
C ILE A 58 9.74 12.48 0.23
N LYS A 59 9.09 12.36 1.39
CA LYS A 59 9.08 13.43 2.40
C LYS A 59 10.48 13.76 2.92
N ASN A 60 11.30 12.77 3.24
CA ASN A 60 12.68 13.02 3.69
C ASN A 60 13.51 13.73 2.61
N CYS A 61 13.33 13.35 1.34
CA CYS A 61 13.96 14.04 0.21
C CYS A 61 13.53 15.51 0.12
N ILE A 62 12.22 15.78 0.22
CA ILE A 62 11.68 17.15 0.21
C ILE A 62 12.23 17.96 1.38
N ASN A 63 12.22 17.39 2.59
CA ASN A 63 12.74 18.05 3.79
C ASN A 63 14.22 18.40 3.66
N GLY A 64 15.04 17.48 3.12
CA GLY A 64 16.45 17.73 2.83
C GLY A 64 16.67 18.85 1.81
N LEU A 65 15.83 18.93 0.77
CA LEU A 65 15.88 20.03 -0.21
C LEU A 65 15.44 21.38 0.39
N MET A 66 14.51 21.35 1.34
CA MET A 66 14.01 22.54 2.05
C MET A 66 14.87 22.96 3.24
N GLY A 67 15.90 22.18 3.60
CA GLY A 67 16.74 22.43 4.77
C GLY A 67 16.03 22.21 6.12
N GLU A 68 14.98 21.39 6.15
CA GLU A 68 14.28 21.05 7.38
C GLU A 68 14.98 19.88 8.11
N GLU A 69 15.11 19.98 9.44
CA GLU A 69 15.71 18.92 10.28
C GLU A 69 14.76 17.75 10.59
N LYS A 70 13.52 17.79 10.09
CA LYS A 70 12.55 16.71 10.33
C LYS A 70 12.86 15.51 9.46
N GLU A 71 13.23 14.40 10.09
CA GLU A 71 13.39 13.12 9.43
C GLU A 71 12.29 12.15 9.86
N TYR A 72 11.54 11.63 8.88
CA TYR A 72 10.56 10.59 9.13
C TYR A 72 11.29 9.25 9.23
N ALA A 73 11.13 8.56 10.36
CA ALA A 73 11.72 7.25 10.58
C ALA A 73 11.27 6.26 9.49
N PHE A 74 12.23 5.57 8.88
CA PHE A 74 11.96 4.57 7.86
C PHE A 74 11.31 3.34 8.51
N PRO A 75 10.08 2.98 8.12
CA PRO A 75 9.44 1.79 8.66
C PRO A 75 9.97 0.51 7.96
N CYS A 76 10.76 0.66 6.88
CA CYS A 76 11.40 -0.42 6.13
C CYS A 76 12.93 -0.48 6.37
N ASP A 77 13.44 0.19 7.40
CA ASP A 77 14.86 0.08 7.73
C ASP A 77 15.16 -1.30 8.31
N LYS A 78 16.31 -1.89 7.96
CA LYS A 78 16.73 -3.20 8.47
C LYS A 78 16.94 -3.21 10.00
N GLN A 79 16.93 -2.03 10.62
CA GLN A 79 17.11 -1.80 12.05
C GLN A 79 15.78 -1.56 12.79
N ALA A 80 14.65 -1.47 12.08
CA ALA A 80 13.35 -1.37 12.72
C ALA A 80 12.96 -2.72 13.35
N SER A 81 12.53 -2.70 14.61
CA SER A 81 12.13 -3.90 15.37
C SER A 81 10.87 -4.60 14.84
N LYS A 82 10.15 -3.98 13.89
CA LYS A 82 9.00 -4.55 13.17
C LYS A 82 9.01 -4.08 11.71
N PRO A 83 8.81 -4.98 10.73
CA PRO A 83 8.67 -4.61 9.32
C PRO A 83 7.45 -3.71 9.06
N CYS A 84 7.52 -2.91 7.98
CA CYS A 84 6.34 -2.19 7.46
C CYS A 84 5.11 -3.06 7.22
N CYS A 85 5.31 -4.36 6.94
CA CYS A 85 4.26 -5.24 6.43
C CYS A 85 3.81 -6.28 7.48
N GLY A 86 4.21 -6.12 8.75
CA GLY A 86 4.02 -7.10 9.81
C GLY A 86 5.32 -7.66 10.34
#